data_AF-A0A317CCK8-F1
#
_entry.id   AF-A0A317CCK8-F1
#
_cell.length_a   1.000
_cell.length_b   1.000
_cell.length_c   1.000
_cell.angle_alpha   90.00
_cell.angle_beta   90.00
_cell.angle_gamma   90.00
#
_symmetry.space_group_name_H-M   'P 1'
#
loop_
_entity.id
_entity.type
_entity.pdbx_description
1 polymer ?
#
loop_
_entity_poly.entity_id
_entity_poly.type
_entity_poly.pdbx_seq_one_letter_code
_entity_poly.pdbx_strand_id
1 'polypeptide(L)'
;MWGAQHTDDEAVVRSAILAAVEESGATLLKLELSTFGEHAGVTAFAILAESHICINTWYEEQMIAIDVFFCAGLDPYLCLPALERAFAPSRVQVSEHKRLLASPMTHDKTML
;
A
#
# COMPACT_ATOMS: atom_id res chain seq x y z
N MET A 1 1.06 2.68 -10.49
CA MET A 1 -0.14 3.33 -11.06
C MET A 1 0.29 4.56 -11.83
N TRP A 2 -0.35 4.84 -12.97
CA TRP A 2 0.02 5.93 -13.88
C TRP A 2 -1.15 6.87 -14.14
N GLY A 3 -0.87 8.15 -14.32
CA GLY A 3 -1.90 9.20 -14.46
C GLY A 3 -2.83 9.21 -13.25
N ALA A 4 -2.22 9.14 -12.06
CA ALA A 4 -2.89 9.15 -10.77
C ALA A 4 -3.16 10.58 -10.31
N GLN A 5 -4.23 10.75 -9.53
CA GLN A 5 -4.61 11.98 -8.86
C GLN A 5 -4.12 11.95 -7.40
N HIS A 6 -4.13 13.11 -6.73
CA HIS A 6 -3.81 13.24 -5.31
C HIS A 6 -2.40 12.74 -4.93
N THR A 7 -1.45 12.84 -5.86
CA THR A 7 -0.08 12.36 -5.70
C THR A 7 0.75 13.22 -4.74
N ASP A 8 0.33 14.42 -4.40
CA ASP A 8 0.98 15.31 -3.41
C ASP A 8 0.16 15.46 -2.10
N ASP A 9 -0.93 14.70 -1.95
CA ASP A 9 -1.84 14.81 -0.80
C ASP A 9 -1.56 13.73 0.25
N GLU A 10 -0.86 14.10 1.33
CA GLU A 10 -0.55 13.19 2.45
C GLU A 10 -1.82 12.59 3.07
N ALA A 11 -2.89 13.38 3.19
CA ALA A 11 -4.12 12.92 3.83
C ALA A 11 -4.83 11.86 2.99
N VAL A 12 -4.86 12.06 1.66
CA VAL A 12 -5.38 11.05 0.73
C VAL A 12 -4.51 9.79 0.78
N VAL A 13 -3.18 9.90 0.70
CA VAL A 13 -2.28 8.73 0.79
C VAL A 13 -2.50 7.96 2.10
N ARG A 14 -2.60 8.66 3.23
CA ARG A 14 -2.87 8.06 4.54
C ARG A 14 -4.20 7.30 4.53
N SER A 15 -5.28 7.94 4.07
CA SER A 15 -6.61 7.32 4.05
C SER A 15 -6.67 6.11 3.11
N ALA A 16 -5.98 6.17 1.97
CA ALA A 16 -5.90 5.09 0.99
C ALA A 16 -5.22 3.85 1.59
N ILE A 17 -4.12 4.05 2.32
CA ILE A 17 -3.41 2.96 3.01
C ILE A 17 -4.30 2.35 4.10
N LEU A 18 -4.95 3.17 4.93
CA LEU A 18 -5.82 2.67 5.99
C LEU A 18 -6.98 1.83 5.43
N ALA A 19 -7.63 2.30 4.36
CA ALA A 19 -8.68 1.56 3.67
C ALA A 19 -8.15 0.26 3.04
N ALA A 20 -6.97 0.29 2.41
CA ALA A 20 -6.36 -0.91 1.85
C ALA A 20 -6.04 -1.96 2.92
N VAL A 21 -5.57 -1.54 4.10
CA VAL A 21 -5.31 -2.43 5.24
C VAL A 21 -6.61 -3.02 5.78
N GLU A 22 -7.65 -2.20 5.95
CA GLU A 22 -8.97 -2.66 6.40
C GLU A 22 -9.59 -3.67 5.42
N GLU A 23 -9.59 -3.37 4.12
CA GLU A 23 -10.18 -4.22 3.09
C GLU A 23 -9.43 -5.54 2.87
N SER A 24 -8.11 -5.55 3.12
CA SER A 24 -7.32 -6.78 3.07
C SER A 24 -7.37 -7.63 4.34
N GLY A 25 -7.87 -7.07 5.44
CA GLY A 25 -7.87 -7.73 6.74
C GLY A 25 -6.48 -7.88 7.36
N ALA A 26 -5.49 -7.10 6.91
CA ALA A 26 -4.16 -7.09 7.50
C ALA A 26 -4.14 -6.31 8.83
N THR A 27 -3.27 -6.71 9.76
CA THR A 27 -3.07 -5.95 11.00
C THR A 27 -2.03 -4.84 10.83
N LEU A 28 -2.47 -3.59 10.98
CA LEU A 28 -1.58 -2.42 11.02
C LEU A 28 -0.85 -2.32 12.36
N LEU A 29 0.48 -2.30 12.33
CA LEU A 29 1.32 -2.05 13.51
C LEU A 29 1.75 -0.59 13.59
N LYS A 30 2.11 0.01 12.47
CA LYS A 30 2.60 1.39 12.40
C LYS A 30 2.40 1.98 11.02
N LEU A 31 2.09 3.27 10.94
CA LEU A 31 2.03 4.03 9.70
C LEU A 31 2.87 5.30 9.83
N GLU A 32 3.87 5.45 8.96
CA GLU A 32 4.73 6.63 8.87
C GLU A 32 4.61 7.24 7.48
N LEU A 33 4.57 8.57 7.39
CA LEU A 33 4.54 9.32 6.14
C LEU A 33 5.57 10.44 6.18
N SER A 34 6.09 10.81 5.01
CA SER A 34 7.02 11.91 4.83
C SER A 34 6.67 12.66 3.55
N THR A 35 6.52 13.98 3.68
CA THR A 35 6.29 14.92 2.59
C THR A 35 7.54 15.74 2.34
N PHE A 36 7.74 16.21 1.11
CA PHE A 36 8.96 16.95 0.74
C PHE A 36 8.71 18.42 0.37
N GLY A 37 7.50 18.93 0.60
CA GLY A 37 7.11 20.31 0.31
C GLY A 37 5.83 20.38 -0.52
N GLU A 38 5.45 21.60 -0.90
CA GLU A 38 4.31 21.85 -1.79
C GLU A 38 4.57 21.25 -3.17
N HIS A 39 3.58 20.55 -3.72
CA HIS A 39 3.67 19.87 -5.02
C HIS A 39 4.82 18.88 -5.16
N ALA A 40 5.26 18.31 -4.03
CA ALA A 40 6.23 17.21 -4.00
C ALA A 40 5.54 15.88 -3.72
N GLY A 41 6.25 14.79 -3.96
CA GLY A 41 5.78 13.45 -3.62
C GLY A 41 5.60 13.20 -2.12
N VAL A 42 4.98 12.06 -1.82
CA VAL A 42 4.78 11.49 -0.50
C VAL A 42 5.44 10.13 -0.48
N THR A 43 6.20 9.85 0.58
CA THR A 43 6.66 8.50 0.90
C THR A 43 5.91 8.03 2.13
N ALA A 44 5.27 6.86 2.05
CA ALA A 44 4.53 6.26 3.14
C ALA A 44 4.91 4.80 3.34
N PHE A 45 4.93 4.37 4.60
CA PHE A 45 5.21 2.98 4.97
C PHE A 45 4.26 2.52 6.08
N ALA A 46 3.41 1.55 5.75
CA ALA A 46 2.62 0.79 6.70
C ALA A 46 3.37 -0.48 7.06
N ILE A 47 3.82 -0.55 8.32
CA ILE A 47 4.35 -1.77 8.92
C ILE A 47 3.14 -2.60 9.35
N LEU A 48 3.01 -3.78 8.77
CA LEU A 48 1.96 -4.73 9.09
C LEU A 48 2.55 -5.91 9.87
N ALA A 49 1.69 -6.76 10.43
CA ALA A 49 2.14 -8.02 11.01
C ALA A 49 2.88 -8.86 9.97
N GLU A 50 4.19 -9.03 10.17
CA GLU A 50 5.13 -9.79 9.32
C GLU A 50 5.22 -9.32 7.85
N SER A 51 4.74 -8.13 7.53
CA SER A 51 4.51 -7.73 6.14
C SER A 51 4.44 -6.20 5.99
N HIS A 52 4.17 -5.64 4.80
CA HIS A 52 4.10 -4.18 4.62
C HIS A 52 3.30 -3.73 3.41
N ILE A 53 2.87 -2.47 3.46
CA ILE A 53 2.51 -1.67 2.29
C ILE A 53 3.44 -0.45 2.26
N CYS A 54 4.10 -0.17 1.15
CA CYS A 54 4.79 1.10 0.95
C CYS A 54 4.28 1.82 -0.30
N ILE A 55 4.26 3.14 -0.23
CA ILE A 55 3.83 4.02 -1.32
C ILE A 55 4.88 5.10 -1.52
N ASN A 56 5.26 5.31 -2.79
CA ASN A 56 6.03 6.46 -3.23
C ASN A 56 5.27 7.13 -4.36
N THR A 57 5.06 8.44 -4.24
CA THR A 57 4.40 9.23 -5.29
C THR A 57 5.37 10.21 -5.93
N TRP A 58 5.10 10.57 -7.17
CA TRP A 58 5.76 11.64 -7.92
C TRP A 58 4.68 12.53 -8.50
N TYR A 59 4.54 13.74 -7.96
CA TYR A 59 3.48 14.68 -8.33
C TYR A 59 3.60 15.10 -9.80
N GLU A 60 4.82 15.42 -10.22
CA GLU A 60 5.16 15.91 -11.55
C GLU A 60 4.87 14.88 -12.65
N GLU A 61 4.97 13.59 -12.32
CA GLU A 61 4.75 12.48 -13.23
C GLU A 61 3.36 11.85 -13.10
N GLN A 62 2.55 12.32 -12.14
CA GLN A 62 1.27 11.70 -11.78
C GLN A 62 1.40 10.18 -11.61
N MET A 63 2.48 9.76 -10.93
CA MET A 63 2.88 8.36 -10.83
C MET A 63 2.93 7.95 -9.37
N ILE A 64 2.45 6.75 -9.08
CA ILE A 64 2.52 6.13 -7.77
C ILE A 64 3.13 4.73 -7.90
N ALA A 65 4.24 4.48 -7.21
CA ALA A 65 4.77 3.15 -6.96
C ALA A 65 4.19 2.63 -5.64
N ILE A 66 3.72 1.38 -5.66
CA ILE A 66 3.12 0.74 -4.49
C ILE A 66 3.67 -0.67 -4.41
N ASP A 67 4.26 -1.02 -3.26
CA ASP A 67 4.55 -2.40 -2.91
C ASP A 67 3.53 -2.87 -1.87
N VAL A 68 2.83 -3.94 -2.19
CA VAL A 68 1.98 -4.69 -1.25
C VAL A 68 2.65 -6.03 -1.05
N PHE A 69 3.24 -6.24 0.12
CA PHE A 69 3.84 -7.51 0.49
C PHE A 69 3.10 -8.07 1.69
N PHE A 70 2.38 -9.17 1.49
CA PHE A 70 1.58 -9.85 2.51
C PHE A 70 2.07 -11.26 2.82
N CYS A 71 1.72 -11.71 4.02
CA CYS A 71 2.03 -13.02 4.57
C CYS A 71 0.74 -13.80 4.89
N ALA A 72 0.91 -15.08 5.25
CA ALA A 72 -0.14 -15.91 5.85
C ALA A 72 -1.45 -16.10 5.06
N GLY A 73 -1.39 -15.97 3.72
CA GLY A 73 -2.53 -16.24 2.85
C GLY A 73 -3.53 -15.10 2.72
N LEU A 74 -3.19 -13.89 3.22
CA LEU A 74 -3.92 -12.68 2.87
C LEU A 74 -3.82 -12.44 1.36
N ASP A 75 -4.91 -12.00 0.75
CA ASP A 75 -4.98 -11.70 -0.68
C ASP A 75 -4.55 -10.23 -0.92
N PRO A 76 -3.37 -9.96 -1.51
CA PRO A 76 -2.90 -8.60 -1.75
C PRO A 76 -3.77 -7.84 -2.76
N TYR A 77 -4.56 -8.53 -3.59
CA TYR A 77 -5.44 -7.87 -4.55
C TYR A 77 -6.61 -7.14 -3.88
N LEU A 78 -6.95 -7.48 -2.64
CA LEU A 78 -7.98 -6.79 -1.86
C LEU A 78 -7.61 -5.34 -1.52
N CYS A 79 -6.32 -4.98 -1.60
CA CYS A 79 -5.87 -3.59 -1.44
C CYS A 79 -6.19 -2.72 -2.65
N LEU A 80 -6.23 -3.30 -3.86
CA LEU A 80 -6.28 -2.53 -5.10
C LEU A 80 -7.53 -1.64 -5.21
N PRO A 81 -8.76 -2.10 -4.88
CA PRO A 81 -9.94 -1.25 -4.98
C PRO A 81 -9.85 0.03 -4.14
N ALA A 82 -9.33 -0.04 -2.92
CA ALA A 82 -9.12 1.13 -2.07
C ALA A 82 -8.15 2.14 -2.70
N LEU A 83 -7.01 1.63 -3.19
CA LEU A 83 -5.97 2.43 -3.82
C LEU A 83 -6.46 3.06 -5.14
N GLU A 84 -7.16 2.29 -5.98
CA GLU A 84 -7.73 2.78 -7.24
C GLU A 84 -8.81 3.84 -7.02
N ARG A 85 -9.67 3.68 -6.01
CA ARG A 85 -10.65 4.71 -5.64
C ARG A 85 -9.98 6.00 -5.18
N ALA A 86 -8.92 5.89 -4.38
CA ALA A 86 -8.23 7.05 -3.84
C ALA A 86 -7.44 7.83 -4.89
N PHE A 87 -6.80 7.13 -5.83
CA PHE A 87 -5.87 7.75 -6.78
C PHE A 87 -6.41 7.86 -8.20
N ALA A 88 -7.56 7.27 -8.50
CA ALA A 88 -8.21 7.31 -9.82
C ALA A 88 -7.25 7.20 -11.02
N PRO A 89 -6.34 6.21 -11.06
CA PRO A 89 -5.30 6.16 -12.07
C PRO A 89 -5.86 5.82 -13.45
N SER A 90 -5.31 6.45 -14.49
CA SER A 90 -5.63 6.08 -15.87
C SER A 90 -5.14 4.68 -16.27
N ARG A 91 -4.09 4.17 -15.62
CA ARG A 91 -3.52 2.83 -15.87
C ARG A 91 -2.92 2.21 -14.62
N VAL A 92 -3.31 0.97 -14.35
CA VAL A 92 -2.74 0.12 -13.30
C VAL A 92 -1.88 -0.97 -13.93
N GLN A 93 -0.71 -1.21 -13.36
CA GLN A 93 0.18 -2.31 -13.73
C GLN A 93 0.59 -3.02 -12.45
N VAL A 94 0.39 -4.34 -12.42
CA VAL A 94 0.68 -5.18 -11.25
C VAL A 94 1.63 -6.28 -11.68
N SER A 95 2.66 -6.51 -10.87
CA SER A 95 3.54 -7.67 -10.98
C SER A 95 3.50 -8.42 -9.66
N GLU A 96 3.12 -9.69 -9.69
CA GLU A 96 3.11 -10.53 -8.50
C GLU A 96 4.42 -11.33 -8.39
N HIS A 97 4.99 -11.35 -7.19
CA HIS A 97 6.15 -12.17 -6.91
C HIS A 97 5.93 -12.98 -5.62
N LYS A 98 5.71 -14.28 -5.77
CA LYS A 98 5.55 -15.17 -4.62
C LYS A 98 6.86 -15.26 -3.82
N ARG A 99 6.74 -15.21 -2.50
CA ARG A 99 7.82 -15.40 -1.52
C ARG A 99 7.45 -16.61 -0.67
N LEU A 100 8.42 -17.47 -0.37
CA LEU A 100 8.31 -18.59 0.57
C LEU A 100 7.00 -19.41 0.44
N LEU A 101 7.02 -20.39 -0.48
CA LEU A 101 5.86 -21.26 -0.69
C LEU A 101 5.80 -22.39 0.34
N ALA A 102 4.62 -22.60 0.93
CA ALA A 102 4.33 -23.67 1.89
C ALA A 102 5.16 -23.63 3.18
N SER A 103 5.57 -22.45 3.63
CA SER A 103 6.23 -22.28 4.93
C SER A 103 5.24 -22.45 6.09
N PRO A 104 5.63 -23.14 7.18
CA PRO A 104 4.78 -23.27 8.36
C PRO A 104 4.67 -21.93 9.08
N MET A 105 3.49 -21.66 9.65
CA MET A 105 3.32 -20.54 10.57
C MET A 105 4.01 -20.83 11.90
N THR A 106 4.83 -19.90 12.37
CA THR A 106 5.58 -20.01 13.63
C THR A 106 4.97 -19.22 14.79
N HIS A 107 3.86 -18.51 14.54
CA HIS A 107 3.18 -17.64 15.50
C HIS A 107 1.65 -17.86 15.45
N ASP A 108 0.92 -17.29 16.42
CA ASP A 108 -0.53 -17.35 16.47
C ASP A 108 -1.16 -16.51 15.32
N LYS A 109 -2.22 -17.03 14.69
CA LYS A 109 -2.95 -16.33 13.62
C LYS A 109 -3.59 -15.02 14.07
N THR A 110 -3.86 -14.87 15.35
CA THR A 110 -4.41 -13.63 15.94
C THR A 110 -3.42 -12.46 15.93
N MET A 111 -2.14 -12.71 15.64
CA MET A 111 -1.13 -11.66 15.51
C MET A 111 -1.02 -11.07 14.09
N LEU A 112 -1.76 -11.62 13.11
CA LEU A 112 -1.71 -11.26 11.69
C LEU A 112 -2.72 -10.21 11.28
#